data_AF-A0A401STT0-F1
#
_entry.id   AF-A0A401STT0-F1
#
_cell.length_a   1.000
_cell.length_b   1.000
_cell.length_c   1.000
_cell.angle_alpha   90.00
_cell.angle_beta   90.00
_cell.angle_gamma   90.00
#
_symmetry.space_group_name_H-M   'P 1'
#
loop_
_entity.id
_entity.type
_entity.pdbx_description
1 polymer ?
#
loop_
_entity_poly.entity_id
_entity_poly.type
_entity_poly.pdbx_seq_one_letter_code
_entity_poly.pdbx_strand_id
1 'polypeptide(L)'
;MLLLWLLQLTEHDGENKVAGSVHMRMNGRSKKVSTWLSKIFEDQRIPFYEVNPWTMDVLYRLMERNEMRDCDVMQLIEDVKQKSVEYKSDADYLQDFIMESTGLSSTSLSSNGSSCLKNLVNSSLALDLKDTSQTSFVLAIKDLTSDHLAAENRSQMVIISDLSKKLTEAINLEKSLEK
;
A
#
# COMPACT_ATOMS: atom_id res chain seq x y z
N MET A 1 -57.97 -18.50 -14.33
CA MET A 1 -57.36 -19.08 -13.12
C MET A 1 -56.05 -19.82 -13.39
N LEU A 2 -55.90 -20.62 -14.46
CA LEU A 2 -54.64 -21.34 -14.74
C LEU A 2 -53.43 -20.44 -15.08
N LEU A 3 -53.66 -19.26 -15.68
CA LEU A 3 -52.58 -18.30 -15.98
C LEU A 3 -52.03 -17.57 -14.75
N LEU A 4 -52.83 -17.43 -13.68
CA LEU A 4 -52.39 -16.87 -12.40
C LEU A 4 -51.50 -17.87 -11.64
N TRP A 5 -51.83 -19.17 -11.73
CA TRP A 5 -51.03 -20.22 -11.10
C TRP A 5 -49.66 -20.42 -11.78
N LEU A 6 -49.58 -20.24 -13.10
CA LEU A 6 -48.33 -20.32 -13.86
C LEU A 6 -47.38 -19.14 -13.57
N LEU A 7 -47.91 -17.93 -13.35
CA LEU A 7 -47.08 -16.76 -13.04
C LEU A 7 -46.40 -16.87 -11.66
N GLN A 8 -47.12 -17.40 -10.66
CA GLN A 8 -46.60 -17.59 -9.30
C GLN A 8 -45.56 -18.71 -9.19
N LEU A 9 -45.59 -19.71 -10.07
CA LEU A 9 -44.54 -20.74 -10.15
C LEU A 9 -43.26 -20.22 -10.79
N THR A 10 -43.34 -19.26 -11.73
CA THR A 10 -42.15 -18.69 -12.38
C THR A 10 -41.43 -17.63 -11.54
N GLU A 11 -42.14 -16.87 -10.71
CA GLU A 11 -41.52 -15.90 -9.78
C GLU A 11 -40.87 -16.59 -8.58
N HIS A 12 -41.54 -17.59 -8.00
CA HIS A 12 -41.05 -18.28 -6.80
C HIS A 12 -39.80 -19.14 -7.04
N ASP A 13 -39.61 -19.66 -8.27
CA ASP A 13 -38.42 -20.45 -8.63
C ASP A 13 -37.22 -19.56 -9.01
N GLY A 14 -37.48 -18.37 -9.57
CA GLY A 14 -36.46 -17.37 -9.87
C GLY A 14 -35.88 -16.72 -8.61
N GLU A 15 -36.72 -16.31 -7.66
CA GLU A 15 -36.27 -15.68 -6.42
C GLU A 15 -35.55 -16.65 -5.49
N ASN A 16 -36.01 -17.90 -5.35
CA ASN A 16 -35.31 -18.90 -4.53
C ASN A 16 -33.94 -19.28 -5.10
N LYS A 17 -33.80 -19.33 -6.43
CA LYS A 17 -32.52 -19.63 -7.08
C LYS A 17 -31.52 -18.47 -6.96
N VAL A 18 -32.00 -17.22 -7.06
CA VAL A 18 -31.18 -16.03 -6.82
C VAL A 18 -30.81 -15.91 -5.34
N ALA A 19 -31.75 -16.12 -4.42
CA ALA A 19 -31.51 -16.12 -2.98
C ALA A 19 -30.53 -17.22 -2.57
N GLY A 20 -30.66 -18.43 -3.13
CA GLY A 20 -29.72 -19.54 -2.92
C GLY A 20 -28.31 -19.26 -3.45
N SER A 21 -28.20 -18.64 -4.65
CA SER A 21 -26.93 -18.22 -5.24
C SER A 21 -26.23 -17.11 -4.43
N VAL A 22 -27.00 -16.11 -3.97
CA VAL A 22 -26.51 -15.02 -3.12
C VAL A 22 -26.07 -15.55 -1.75
N HIS A 23 -26.86 -16.45 -1.14
CA HIS A 23 -26.54 -17.07 0.15
C HIS A 23 -25.25 -17.92 0.07
N MET A 24 -25.11 -18.74 -0.98
CA MET A 24 -23.91 -19.56 -1.20
C MET A 24 -22.66 -18.71 -1.47
N ARG A 25 -22.79 -17.64 -2.26
CA ARG A 25 -21.71 -16.65 -2.48
C ARG A 25 -21.34 -15.90 -1.21
N MET A 26 -22.31 -15.59 -0.35
CA MET A 26 -22.07 -14.92 0.93
C MET A 26 -21.30 -15.83 1.89
N ASN A 27 -21.67 -17.10 1.98
CA ASN A 27 -21.00 -18.09 2.83
C ASN A 27 -19.52 -18.28 2.44
N GLY A 28 -19.21 -18.34 1.14
CA GLY A 28 -17.83 -18.41 0.65
C GLY A 28 -16.98 -17.19 1.01
N ARG A 29 -17.56 -15.98 0.94
CA ARG A 29 -16.88 -14.73 1.33
C ARG A 29 -16.66 -14.64 2.84
N SER A 30 -17.65 -15.04 3.64
CA SER A 30 -17.56 -15.08 5.11
C SER A 30 -16.42 -15.97 5.61
N LYS A 31 -16.25 -17.15 5.01
CA LYS A 31 -15.15 -18.05 5.37
C LYS A 31 -13.77 -17.42 5.10
N LYS A 32 -13.60 -16.82 3.91
CA LYS A 32 -12.34 -16.15 3.54
C LYS A 32 -11.97 -15.02 4.51
N VAL A 33 -12.92 -14.14 4.82
CA VAL A 33 -12.70 -13.04 5.76
C VAL A 33 -12.38 -13.57 7.16
N SER A 34 -13.05 -14.62 7.63
CA SER A 34 -12.76 -15.20 8.94
C SER A 34 -11.33 -15.76 9.01
N THR A 35 -10.86 -16.44 7.96
CA THR A 35 -9.49 -16.92 7.87
C THR A 35 -8.50 -15.75 7.84
N TRP A 36 -8.78 -14.72 7.04
CA TRP A 36 -7.93 -13.54 6.94
C TRP A 36 -7.84 -12.75 8.25
N LEU A 37 -8.96 -12.53 8.94
CA LEU A 37 -8.97 -11.90 10.26
C LEU A 37 -8.17 -12.73 11.28
N SER A 38 -8.32 -14.06 11.27
CA SER A 38 -7.53 -14.92 12.16
C SER A 38 -6.03 -14.82 11.87
N LYS A 39 -5.65 -14.66 10.60
CA LYS A 39 -4.25 -14.43 10.21
C LYS A 39 -3.73 -13.05 10.66
N ILE A 40 -4.54 -12.00 10.59
CA ILE A 40 -4.12 -10.65 11.00
C ILE A 40 -3.97 -10.54 12.51
N PHE A 41 -4.90 -11.13 13.25
CA PHE A 41 -4.91 -11.02 14.71
C PHE A 41 -4.04 -12.08 15.37
N GLU A 42 -3.66 -13.16 14.69
CA GLU A 42 -2.81 -14.26 15.20
C GLU A 42 -3.27 -14.72 16.59
N ASP A 43 -2.55 -14.33 17.64
CA ASP A 43 -2.80 -14.68 19.05
C ASP A 43 -3.78 -13.71 19.77
N GLN A 44 -4.15 -12.60 19.12
CA GLN A 44 -5.10 -11.62 19.66
C GLN A 44 -6.54 -12.00 19.34
N ARG A 45 -7.45 -11.60 20.24
CA ARG A 45 -8.88 -11.79 20.03
C ARG A 45 -9.36 -10.85 18.93
N ILE A 46 -9.97 -11.41 17.88
CA ILE A 46 -10.67 -10.64 16.85
C ILE A 46 -11.74 -9.76 17.53
N PRO A 47 -11.72 -8.43 17.31
CA PRO A 47 -12.74 -7.53 17.85
C PRO A 47 -14.14 -7.97 17.43
N PHE A 48 -15.12 -7.77 18.32
CA PHE A 48 -16.51 -8.07 17.97
C PHE A 48 -16.98 -7.14 16.84
N TYR A 49 -17.64 -7.71 15.83
CA TYR A 49 -18.21 -6.97 14.72
C TYR A 49 -19.56 -7.57 14.31
N GLU A 50 -20.43 -6.73 13.75
CA GLU A 50 -21.75 -7.17 13.29
C GLU A 50 -21.63 -7.91 11.95
N VAL A 51 -22.08 -9.17 11.92
CA VAL A 51 -22.08 -9.98 10.69
C VAL A 51 -23.37 -9.70 9.91
N ASN A 52 -23.36 -8.62 9.13
CA ASN A 52 -24.40 -8.30 8.17
C ASN A 52 -23.84 -8.24 6.73
N PRO A 53 -24.70 -8.23 5.69
CA PRO A 53 -24.24 -8.26 4.29
C PRO A 53 -23.32 -7.09 3.92
N TRP A 54 -23.58 -5.90 4.48
CA TRP A 54 -22.76 -4.71 4.23
C TRP A 54 -21.39 -4.81 4.89
N THR A 55 -21.32 -5.20 6.17
CA THR A 55 -20.06 -5.40 6.90
C THR A 55 -19.21 -6.47 6.22
N MET A 56 -19.82 -7.58 5.80
CA MET A 56 -19.10 -8.63 5.08
C MET A 56 -18.56 -8.17 3.73
N ASP A 57 -19.29 -7.34 3.00
CA ASP A 57 -18.81 -6.81 1.73
C ASP A 57 -17.63 -5.84 1.91
N VAL A 58 -17.69 -4.97 2.92
CA VAL A 58 -16.60 -4.07 3.28
C VAL A 58 -15.35 -4.85 3.69
N LEU A 59 -15.48 -5.83 4.59
CA LEU A 59 -14.36 -6.64 5.06
C LEU A 59 -13.75 -7.49 3.93
N TYR A 60 -14.59 -8.02 3.04
CA TYR A 60 -14.12 -8.81 1.90
C TYR A 60 -13.30 -7.96 0.92
N ARG A 61 -13.76 -6.75 0.58
CA ARG A 61 -13.00 -5.83 -0.28
C ARG A 61 -11.70 -5.35 0.38
N LEU A 62 -11.72 -5.14 1.70
CA LEU A 62 -10.54 -4.78 2.45
C LEU A 62 -9.50 -5.91 2.42
N MET A 63 -9.93 -7.14 2.64
CA MET A 63 -9.10 -8.34 2.51
C MET A 63 -8.46 -8.42 1.13
N GLU A 64 -9.24 -8.36 0.04
CA GLU A 64 -8.71 -8.46 -1.33
C GLU A 64 -7.66 -7.37 -1.62
N ARG A 65 -7.91 -6.13 -1.18
CA ARG A 65 -6.93 -5.05 -1.33
C ARG A 65 -5.67 -5.28 -0.51
N ASN A 66 -5.80 -5.75 0.72
CA ASN A 66 -4.64 -6.02 1.56
C ASN A 66 -3.81 -7.18 1.00
N GLU A 67 -4.43 -8.28 0.58
CA GLU A 67 -3.71 -9.40 -0.03
C GLU A 67 -2.95 -8.99 -1.30
N MET A 68 -3.57 -8.18 -2.16
CA MET A 68 -2.92 -7.64 -3.35
C MET A 68 -1.71 -6.75 -2.97
N ARG A 69 -1.91 -5.82 -2.04
CA ARG A 69 -0.83 -4.93 -1.57
C ARG A 69 0.30 -5.69 -0.89
N ASP A 70 -0.02 -6.69 -0.08
CA ASP A 70 0.98 -7.52 0.60
C ASP A 70 1.83 -8.28 -0.43
N CYS A 71 1.21 -8.79 -1.50
CA CYS A 71 1.93 -9.39 -2.62
C CYS A 71 2.86 -8.38 -3.32
N ASP A 72 2.37 -7.19 -3.64
CA ASP A 72 3.17 -6.15 -4.30
C ASP A 72 4.36 -5.74 -3.42
N VAL A 73 4.14 -5.59 -2.10
CA VAL A 73 5.20 -5.27 -1.13
C VAL A 73 6.21 -6.41 -1.03
N MET A 74 5.78 -7.67 -1.00
CA MET A 74 6.70 -8.80 -0.98
C MET A 74 7.57 -8.87 -2.24
N GLN A 75 6.98 -8.65 -3.42
CA GLN A 75 7.73 -8.59 -4.68
C GLN A 75 8.76 -7.46 -4.65
N LEU A 76 8.38 -6.29 -4.12
CA LEU A 76 9.27 -5.15 -3.97
C LEU A 76 10.45 -5.42 -3.02
N ILE A 77 10.17 -6.07 -1.88
CA ILE A 77 11.22 -6.47 -0.93
C ILE A 77 12.22 -7.41 -1.61
N GLU A 78 11.72 -8.36 -2.42
CA GLU A 78 12.59 -9.30 -3.12
C GLU A 78 13.44 -8.62 -4.21
N ASP A 79 12.85 -7.70 -4.99
CA ASP A 79 13.61 -6.89 -5.97
C ASP A 79 14.72 -6.09 -5.28
N VAL A 80 14.41 -5.44 -4.15
CA VAL A 80 15.39 -4.64 -3.41
C VAL A 80 16.53 -5.50 -2.86
N LYS A 81 16.23 -6.70 -2.35
CA LYS A 81 17.27 -7.63 -1.90
C LYS A 81 18.17 -8.07 -3.05
N GLN A 82 17.58 -8.48 -4.17
CA GLN A 82 18.33 -8.91 -5.34
C GLN A 82 19.22 -7.77 -5.87
N LYS A 83 18.65 -6.58 -6.03
CA LYS A 83 19.37 -5.39 -6.52
C LYS A 83 20.49 -4.97 -5.56
N SER A 84 20.30 -5.13 -4.24
CA SER A 84 21.35 -4.89 -3.26
C SER A 84 22.52 -5.87 -3.39
N VAL A 85 22.26 -7.13 -3.74
CA VAL A 85 23.31 -8.13 -4.00
C VAL A 85 24.05 -7.78 -5.29
N GLU A 86 23.34 -7.40 -6.34
CA GLU A 86 23.92 -6.97 -7.62
C GLU A 86 24.83 -5.75 -7.45
N TYR A 87 24.37 -4.68 -6.79
CA TYR A 87 25.20 -3.51 -6.54
C TYR A 87 26.42 -3.79 -5.68
N LYS A 88 26.31 -4.72 -4.73
CA LYS A 88 27.48 -5.15 -3.96
C LYS A 88 28.49 -5.87 -4.87
N SER A 89 28.03 -6.78 -5.71
CA SER A 89 28.88 -7.48 -6.69
C SER A 89 29.53 -6.51 -7.68
N ASP A 90 28.79 -5.52 -8.17
CA ASP A 90 29.31 -4.49 -9.08
C ASP A 90 30.37 -3.61 -8.39
N ALA A 91 30.14 -3.24 -7.13
CA ALA A 91 31.11 -2.48 -6.35
C ALA A 91 32.41 -3.26 -6.13
N ASP A 92 32.29 -4.55 -5.78
CA ASP A 92 33.44 -5.44 -5.60
C ASP A 92 34.20 -5.62 -6.95
N TYR A 93 33.48 -5.84 -8.06
CA TYR A 93 34.07 -5.91 -9.41
C TYR A 93 34.81 -4.62 -9.83
N LEU A 94 34.19 -3.46 -9.63
CA LEU A 94 34.79 -2.18 -9.98
C LEU A 94 36.03 -1.89 -9.13
N GLN A 95 36.01 -2.26 -7.85
CA GLN A 95 37.17 -2.16 -6.98
C GLN A 95 38.33 -3.00 -7.54
N ASP A 96 38.09 -4.26 -7.86
CA ASP A 96 39.11 -5.15 -8.41
C ASP A 96 39.65 -4.64 -9.75
N PHE A 97 38.77 -4.24 -10.66
CA PHE A 97 39.14 -3.70 -11.98
C PHE A 97 40.00 -2.43 -11.87
N ILE A 98 39.64 -1.48 -10.99
CA ILE A 98 40.43 -0.27 -10.77
C ILE A 98 41.79 -0.63 -10.18
N MET A 99 41.83 -1.55 -9.23
CA MET A 99 43.07 -1.98 -8.57
C MET A 99 44.03 -2.62 -9.58
N GLU A 100 43.53 -3.52 -10.44
CA GLU A 100 44.31 -4.16 -11.50
C GLU A 100 44.78 -3.16 -12.57
N SER A 101 43.88 -2.32 -13.09
CA SER A 101 44.18 -1.39 -14.19
C SER A 101 45.15 -0.27 -13.82
N THR A 102 45.13 0.17 -12.56
CA THR A 102 46.02 1.23 -12.07
C THR A 102 47.30 0.69 -11.45
N GLY A 103 47.39 -0.63 -11.21
CA GLY A 103 48.47 -1.25 -10.44
C GLY A 103 48.54 -0.75 -8.99
N LEU A 104 47.49 -0.07 -8.52
CA LEU A 104 47.39 0.41 -7.16
C LEU A 104 47.03 -0.76 -6.25
N SER A 105 47.46 -0.71 -5.00
CA SER A 105 46.93 -1.55 -3.93
C SER A 105 46.62 -0.62 -2.77
N SER A 106 45.61 -0.94 -1.95
CA SER A 106 45.23 -0.08 -0.82
C SER A 106 46.39 0.15 0.17
N THR A 107 47.40 -0.72 0.13
CA THR A 107 48.62 -0.64 0.94
C THR A 107 49.81 -0.01 0.22
N SER A 108 49.73 0.21 -1.10
CA SER A 108 50.84 0.72 -1.93
C SER A 108 50.76 2.23 -2.18
N LEU A 109 49.69 2.89 -1.76
CA LEU A 109 49.52 4.33 -1.91
C LEU A 109 50.38 5.09 -0.88
N SER A 110 51.04 6.15 -1.33
CA SER A 110 51.68 7.10 -0.41
C SER A 110 50.64 7.78 0.49
N SER A 111 51.07 8.33 1.62
CA SER A 111 50.20 9.12 2.51
C SER A 111 49.49 10.27 1.77
N ASN A 112 50.16 10.85 0.79
CA ASN A 112 49.63 11.92 -0.05
C ASN A 112 48.56 11.41 -1.03
N GLY A 113 48.79 10.24 -1.66
CA GLY A 113 47.80 9.60 -2.54
C GLY A 113 46.53 9.20 -1.78
N SER A 114 46.70 8.60 -0.60
CA SER A 114 45.58 8.24 0.28
C SER A 114 44.78 9.46 0.75
N SER A 115 45.46 10.55 1.10
CA SER A 115 44.80 11.82 1.46
C SER A 115 44.05 12.43 0.28
N CYS A 116 44.58 12.32 -0.93
CA CYS A 116 43.94 12.82 -2.14
C CYS A 116 42.62 12.06 -2.44
N LEU A 117 42.63 10.73 -2.38
CA LEU A 117 41.42 9.92 -2.52
C LEU A 117 40.39 10.22 -1.42
N LYS A 118 40.84 10.37 -0.17
CA LYS A 118 39.96 10.74 0.94
C LYS A 118 39.33 12.12 0.73
N ASN A 119 40.08 13.09 0.23
CA ASN A 119 39.56 14.42 -0.09
C ASN A 119 38.55 14.38 -1.25
N LEU A 120 38.78 13.51 -2.24
CA LEU A 120 37.83 13.29 -3.33
C LEU A 120 36.50 12.72 -2.80
N VAL A 121 36.56 11.68 -1.96
CA VAL A 121 35.37 11.11 -1.29
C VAL A 121 34.66 12.16 -0.43
N ASN A 122 35.40 12.91 0.37
CA ASN A 122 34.82 13.98 1.19
C ASN A 122 34.16 15.07 0.34
N SER A 123 34.77 15.42 -0.80
CA SER A 123 34.21 16.40 -1.73
C SER A 123 32.92 15.88 -2.38
N SER A 124 32.84 14.60 -2.73
CA SER A 124 31.60 14.02 -3.27
C SER A 124 30.49 14.02 -2.23
N LEU A 125 30.79 13.68 -0.97
CA LEU A 125 29.85 13.75 0.15
C LEU A 125 29.40 15.19 0.43
N ALA A 126 30.31 16.16 0.41
CA ALA A 126 30.00 17.56 0.64
C ALA A 126 29.17 18.19 -0.48
N LEU A 127 29.36 17.74 -1.72
CA LEU A 127 28.54 18.11 -2.87
C LEU A 127 27.19 17.38 -2.91
N ASP A 128 26.90 16.54 -1.91
CA ASP A 128 25.73 15.67 -1.83
C ASP A 128 25.52 14.89 -3.14
N LEU A 129 26.64 14.44 -3.74
CA LEU A 129 26.57 13.53 -4.87
C LEU A 129 25.91 12.26 -4.36
N LYS A 130 24.64 12.12 -4.71
CA LYS A 130 23.76 11.05 -4.25
C LYS A 130 24.45 9.71 -4.40
N ASP A 131 24.50 8.95 -3.31
CA ASP A 131 24.89 7.55 -3.37
C ASP A 131 23.93 6.87 -4.34
N THR A 132 24.47 6.44 -5.48
CA THR A 132 23.67 5.78 -6.53
C THR A 132 23.03 4.49 -6.00
N SER A 133 23.62 3.86 -4.96
CA SER A 133 23.00 2.72 -4.28
C SER A 133 21.73 3.09 -3.50
N GLN A 134 21.60 4.34 -3.06
CA GLN A 134 20.40 4.88 -2.41
C GLN A 134 19.45 5.58 -3.38
N THR A 135 19.85 5.75 -4.64
CA THR A 135 19.03 6.37 -5.68
C THR A 135 18.13 5.32 -6.34
N SER A 136 17.28 4.68 -5.54
CA SER A 136 16.29 3.73 -6.07
C SER A 136 15.06 4.47 -6.58
N PHE A 137 14.65 4.19 -7.81
CA PHE A 137 13.39 4.68 -8.39
C PHE A 137 12.18 4.34 -7.51
N VAL A 138 12.25 3.22 -6.78
CA VAL A 138 11.23 2.79 -5.82
C VAL A 138 11.14 3.74 -4.63
N LEU A 139 12.29 4.17 -4.08
CA LEU A 139 12.31 5.13 -2.97
C LEU A 139 11.74 6.47 -3.42
N ALA A 140 12.08 6.91 -4.63
CA ALA A 140 11.50 8.11 -5.22
C ALA A 140 9.98 7.99 -5.42
N ILE A 141 9.48 6.85 -5.92
CA ILE A 141 8.03 6.59 -6.03
C ILE A 141 7.36 6.59 -4.67
N LYS A 142 7.97 5.96 -3.65
CA LYS A 142 7.44 5.93 -2.29
C LYS A 142 7.27 7.34 -1.73
N ASP A 143 8.31 8.16 -1.82
CA ASP A 143 8.29 9.53 -1.30
C ASP A 143 7.22 10.37 -2.03
N LEU A 144 7.18 10.29 -3.37
CA LEU A 144 6.16 10.97 -4.17
C LEU A 144 4.73 10.49 -3.86
N THR A 145 4.54 9.19 -3.64
CA THR A 145 3.23 8.62 -3.30
C THR A 145 2.79 9.07 -1.90
N SER A 146 3.72 9.12 -0.95
CA SER A 146 3.48 9.63 0.40
C SER A 146 3.08 11.10 0.35
N ASP A 147 3.81 11.92 -0.41
CA ASP A 147 3.50 13.34 -0.59
C ASP A 147 2.15 13.57 -1.25
N HIS A 148 1.82 12.77 -2.28
CA HIS A 148 0.51 12.80 -2.94
C HIS A 148 -0.63 12.48 -1.97
N LEU A 149 -0.52 11.38 -1.21
CA LEU A 149 -1.52 11.00 -0.20
C LEU A 149 -1.67 12.06 0.89
N ALA A 150 -0.56 12.64 1.36
CA ALA A 150 -0.60 13.72 2.34
C ALA A 150 -1.30 14.97 1.78
N ALA A 151 -1.05 15.33 0.52
CA ALA A 151 -1.70 16.46 -0.13
C ALA A 151 -3.21 16.21 -0.34
N GLU A 152 -3.59 15.01 -0.77
CA GLU A 152 -4.99 14.61 -0.94
C GLU A 152 -5.75 14.62 0.41
N ASN A 153 -5.16 14.08 1.47
CA ASN A 153 -5.78 14.12 2.79
C ASN A 153 -5.99 15.55 3.30
N ARG A 154 -5.04 16.46 3.05
CA ARG A 154 -5.20 17.89 3.38
C ARG A 154 -6.35 18.52 2.59
N SER A 155 -6.48 18.22 1.30
CA SER A 155 -7.55 18.79 0.47
C SER A 155 -8.92 18.28 0.89
N GLN A 156 -9.04 16.98 1.19
CA GLN A 156 -10.26 16.38 1.72
C GLN A 156 -10.65 16.98 3.09
N MET A 157 -9.69 17.18 3.99
CA MET A 157 -9.90 17.85 5.28
C MET A 157 -10.49 19.26 5.11
N VAL A 158 -9.98 20.05 4.16
CA VAL A 158 -10.52 21.39 3.87
C VAL A 158 -11.98 21.30 3.41
N ILE A 159 -12.30 20.39 2.48
CA ILE A 159 -13.67 20.21 1.98
C ILE A 159 -14.62 19.82 3.12
N ILE A 160 -14.23 18.87 3.97
CA ILE A 160 -15.03 18.43 5.11
C ILE A 160 -15.30 19.59 6.08
N SER A 161 -14.29 20.43 6.34
CA SER A 161 -14.43 21.59 7.22
C SER A 161 -15.43 22.62 6.69
N ASP A 162 -15.40 22.90 5.37
CA ASP A 162 -16.33 23.83 4.72
C ASP A 162 -17.78 23.31 4.74
N LEU A 163 -17.96 22.02 4.41
CA LEU A 163 -19.28 21.38 4.47
C LEU A 163 -19.84 21.37 5.90
N SER A 164 -19.01 21.10 6.90
CA SER A 164 -19.41 21.11 8.31
C SER A 164 -19.86 22.50 8.76
N LYS A 165 -19.16 23.55 8.31
CA LYS A 165 -19.53 24.94 8.58
C LYS A 165 -20.87 25.30 7.94
N LYS A 166 -21.05 25.00 6.65
CA LYS A 166 -22.31 25.25 5.92
C LYS A 166 -23.50 24.52 6.54
N LEU A 167 -23.30 23.27 6.95
CA LEU A 167 -24.34 22.49 7.64
C LEU A 167 -24.75 23.17 8.96
N THR A 168 -23.77 23.66 9.73
CA THR A 168 -24.02 24.36 10.99
C THR A 168 -24.78 25.67 10.76
N GLU A 169 -24.41 26.43 9.74
CA GLU A 169 -25.10 27.67 9.35
C GLU A 169 -26.56 27.40 8.93
N ALA A 170 -26.79 26.35 8.12
CA ALA A 170 -28.13 25.96 7.68
C ALA A 170 -29.03 25.55 8.86
N ILE A 171 -28.52 24.73 9.79
CA ILE A 171 -29.25 24.31 10.99
C ILE A 171 -29.60 25.51 11.89
N ASN A 172 -28.68 26.47 12.03
CA ASN A 172 -28.95 27.68 12.82
C ASN A 172 -30.00 28.58 12.17
N LEU A 173 -30.00 28.68 10.84
CA LEU A 173 -31.02 29.42 10.09
C LEU A 173 -32.40 28.78 10.24
N GLU A 174 -32.50 27.46 10.07
CA GLU A 174 -33.76 26.70 10.25
C GLU A 174 -34.37 26.94 11.63
N LYS A 175 -33.56 26.83 12.69
CA LYS A 175 -34.00 27.13 14.07
C LYS A 175 -34.46 28.57 14.28
N SER A 176 -33.97 29.53 13.49
CA SER A 176 -34.37 30.94 13.58
C SER A 176 -35.69 31.22 12.86
N LEU A 177 -36.09 30.37 11.90
CA LEU A 177 -37.33 30.48 11.15
C LEU A 177 -38.50 29.72 11.79
N GLU A 178 -38.22 28.78 12.71
CA GLU A 178 -39.22 28.09 13.53
C GLU A 178 -39.65 28.87 14.79
N LYS A 179 -39.14 30.09 14.99
CA LYS A 179 -39.56 31.05 16.03
C LYS A 179 -40.49 32.12 15.48
#